data_AF-A0A9N7NME5-F1
#
_entry.id   AF-A0A9N7NME5-F1
#
_cell.length_a   1.000
_cell.length_b   1.000
_cell.length_c   1.000
_cell.angle_alpha   90.00
_cell.angle_beta   90.00
_cell.angle_gamma   90.00
#
_symmetry.space_group_name_H-M   'P 1'
#
loop_
_entity.id
_entity.type
_entity.pdbx_description
1 polymer ?
#
loop_
_entity_poly.entity_id
_entity_poly.type
_entity_poly.pdbx_seq_one_letter_code
_entity_poly.pdbx_strand_id
1 'polypeptide(L)'
;MKESGVINEENIEESKVALAYGQMNEPPGARMRVGLTALTMAEYFRDVIKQNILLFIDNIFRFVQAGSEVSALLGRMPSAVGYQPTLSTEMGALQERITSTKEGSITSIQAVYVPADDLTDPAPATTFAHLDATTVLSRGLASKGIYPAVDPLDSTSTMLQPRIVGEEHYETAQKVKQTLQRYKELQDIIDVLGLDEVSEEDRLTVAKARKIERFLS
;
A
#
# COMPACT_ATOMS: atom_id res chain seq x y z
N MET A 1 -19.92 4.64 -4.18
CA MET A 1 -20.39 4.50 -2.78
C MET A 1 -21.90 4.69 -2.66
N LYS A 2 -22.47 5.78 -3.22
CA LYS A 2 -23.92 6.01 -3.26
C LYS A 2 -24.63 5.05 -4.24
N GLU A 3 -24.19 5.01 -5.49
CA GLU A 3 -24.74 4.09 -6.52
C GLU A 3 -24.54 2.60 -6.18
N SER A 4 -23.52 2.29 -5.37
CA SER A 4 -23.21 0.92 -4.95
C SER A 4 -23.96 0.49 -3.68
N GLY A 5 -24.86 1.32 -3.14
CA GLY A 5 -25.65 1.02 -1.93
C GLY A 5 -24.83 0.91 -0.64
N VAL A 6 -23.60 1.40 -0.63
CA VAL A 6 -22.73 1.42 0.57
C VAL A 6 -23.14 2.56 1.51
N ILE A 7 -23.55 3.68 0.91
CA ILE A 7 -24.21 4.80 1.59
C ILE A 7 -25.69 4.75 1.19
N ASN A 8 -26.56 4.50 2.16
CA ASN A 8 -28.01 4.58 1.97
C ASN A 8 -28.46 6.00 2.39
N GLU A 9 -28.83 6.84 1.42
CA GLU A 9 -29.24 8.23 1.67
C GLU A 9 -30.63 8.32 2.32
N GLU A 10 -31.50 7.33 2.06
CA GLU A 10 -32.85 7.27 2.62
C GLU A 10 -32.86 6.74 4.05
N ASN A 11 -31.94 5.82 4.37
CA ASN A 11 -31.72 5.31 5.73
C ASN A 11 -30.23 5.26 6.07
N ILE A 12 -29.73 6.34 6.70
CA ILE A 12 -28.32 6.46 7.09
C ILE A 12 -27.90 5.34 8.05
N GLU A 13 -28.81 4.83 8.90
CA GLU A 13 -28.51 3.76 9.87
C GLU A 13 -28.16 2.42 9.19
N GLU A 14 -28.62 2.21 7.96
CA GLU A 14 -28.28 1.02 7.16
C GLU A 14 -26.98 1.19 6.35
N SER A 15 -26.35 2.37 6.41
CA SER A 15 -25.09 2.61 5.71
C SER A 15 -23.96 1.78 6.32
N LYS A 16 -23.11 1.22 5.46
CA LYS A 16 -22.03 0.31 5.84
C LYS A 16 -20.66 0.99 5.92
N VAL A 17 -20.65 2.32 5.96
CA VAL A 17 -19.43 3.13 5.90
C VAL A 17 -19.49 4.29 6.90
N ALA A 18 -18.36 4.52 7.56
CA ALA A 18 -18.10 5.73 8.33
C ALA A 18 -16.99 6.52 7.61
N LEU A 19 -17.15 7.84 7.52
CA LEU A 19 -16.19 8.71 6.84
C LEU A 19 -15.64 9.72 7.85
N ALA A 20 -14.32 9.76 7.99
CA ALA A 20 -13.60 10.73 8.81
C ALA A 20 -12.66 11.55 7.91
N TYR A 21 -12.89 12.86 7.81
CA TYR A 21 -12.16 13.74 6.91
C TYR A 21 -11.25 14.71 7.68
N GLY A 22 -10.01 14.80 7.25
CA GLY A 22 -9.02 15.78 7.69
C GLY A 22 -8.33 16.31 6.45
N GLN A 23 -9.03 17.22 5.76
CA GLN A 23 -8.64 17.69 4.43
C GLN A 23 -7.37 18.55 4.48
N MET A 24 -6.76 18.83 3.32
CA MET A 24 -5.50 19.57 3.23
C MET A 24 -5.59 21.03 3.68
N ASN A 25 -6.78 21.63 3.64
CA ASN A 25 -7.06 22.97 4.13
C ASN A 25 -7.14 23.03 5.68
N GLU A 26 -7.19 21.89 6.36
CA GLU A 26 -7.23 21.82 7.82
C GLU A 26 -5.83 22.02 8.43
N PRO A 27 -5.74 22.60 9.65
CA PRO A 27 -4.46 22.80 10.32
C PRO A 27 -3.76 21.46 10.57
N PRO A 28 -2.42 21.46 10.67
CA PRO A 28 -1.65 20.23 10.83
C PRO A 28 -2.05 19.42 12.07
N GLY A 29 -2.50 20.08 13.15
CA GLY A 29 -3.04 19.38 14.32
C GLY A 29 -4.25 18.49 14.00
N ALA A 30 -5.17 18.95 13.16
CA ALA A 30 -6.34 18.17 12.73
C ALA A 30 -5.92 17.01 11.81
N ARG A 31 -5.06 17.27 10.82
CA ARG A 31 -4.51 16.24 9.91
C ARG A 31 -3.72 15.15 10.66
N MET A 32 -2.99 15.51 11.70
CA MET A 32 -2.24 14.57 12.55
C MET A 32 -3.14 13.71 13.45
N ARG A 33 -4.42 14.07 13.63
CA ARG A 33 -5.34 13.37 14.56
C ARG A 33 -6.48 12.63 13.88
N VAL A 34 -6.86 13.03 12.66
CA VAL A 34 -7.98 12.39 11.93
C VAL A 34 -7.81 10.87 11.78
N GLY A 35 -6.58 10.39 11.52
CA GLY A 35 -6.31 8.96 11.42
C GLY A 35 -6.60 8.20 12.72
N LEU A 36 -6.33 8.83 13.87
CA LEU A 36 -6.64 8.26 15.19
C LEU A 36 -8.15 8.26 15.46
N THR A 37 -8.87 9.29 15.00
CA THR A 37 -10.34 9.34 15.09
C THR A 37 -10.98 8.21 14.29
N ALA A 38 -10.56 8.02 13.03
CA ALA A 38 -11.02 6.93 12.18
C ALA A 38 -10.72 5.56 12.82
N LEU A 39 -9.53 5.42 13.39
CA LEU A 39 -9.12 4.21 14.08
C LEU A 39 -9.95 3.94 15.35
N THR A 40 -10.28 4.96 16.15
CA THR A 40 -11.16 4.79 17.30
C THR A 40 -12.57 4.32 16.89
N MET A 41 -13.09 4.82 15.77
CA MET A 41 -14.35 4.30 15.22
C MET A 41 -14.22 2.83 14.82
N ALA A 42 -13.13 2.47 14.13
CA ALA A 42 -12.86 1.08 13.75
C ALA A 42 -12.67 0.16 14.97
N GLU A 43 -11.96 0.61 16.01
CA GLU A 43 -11.79 -0.16 17.25
C GLU A 43 -13.11 -0.40 17.96
N TYR A 44 -14.04 0.57 17.95
CA TYR A 44 -15.38 0.35 18.51
C TYR A 44 -16.12 -0.79 17.78
N PHE A 45 -16.09 -0.77 16.44
CA PHE A 45 -16.69 -1.85 15.65
C PHE A 45 -15.99 -3.20 15.88
N ARG A 46 -14.66 -3.20 16.13
CA ARG A 46 -13.86 -4.41 16.35
C ARG A 46 -14.10 -5.00 17.74
N ASP A 47 -14.07 -4.17 18.78
CA ASP A 47 -14.02 -4.60 20.17
C ASP A 47 -15.40 -4.71 20.80
N VAL A 48 -16.33 -3.80 20.44
CA VAL A 48 -17.68 -3.75 21.02
C VAL A 48 -18.68 -4.48 20.14
N ILE A 49 -18.67 -4.20 18.83
CA ILE A 49 -19.61 -4.81 17.87
C ILE A 49 -19.09 -6.17 17.36
N LYS A 50 -17.79 -6.44 17.52
CA LYS A 50 -17.14 -7.74 17.20
C LYS A 50 -17.24 -8.09 15.72
N GLN A 51 -16.94 -7.11 14.87
CA GLN A 51 -16.99 -7.24 13.41
C GLN A 51 -15.61 -7.11 12.78
N ASN A 52 -15.49 -7.66 11.57
CA ASN A 52 -14.33 -7.50 10.71
C ASN A 52 -14.53 -6.25 9.85
N ILE A 53 -13.55 -5.35 9.85
CA ILE A 53 -13.70 -4.01 9.30
C ILE A 53 -12.59 -3.74 8.30
N LEU A 54 -12.94 -3.04 7.22
CA LEU A 54 -11.98 -2.44 6.32
C LEU A 54 -11.70 -1.00 6.73
N LEU A 55 -10.44 -0.68 7.01
CA LEU A 55 -9.98 0.68 7.30
C LEU A 55 -9.22 1.24 6.10
N PHE A 56 -9.72 2.29 5.47
CA PHE A 56 -9.04 2.95 4.35
C PHE A 56 -8.37 4.24 4.84
N ILE A 57 -7.05 4.35 4.66
CA ILE A 57 -6.28 5.54 5.01
C ILE A 57 -5.66 6.13 3.73
N ASP A 58 -6.18 7.26 3.28
CA ASP A 58 -5.66 8.02 2.14
C ASP A 58 -5.31 9.46 2.58
N ASN A 59 -4.06 9.80 2.84
CA ASN A 59 -2.80 9.03 2.69
C ASN A 59 -2.00 9.06 3.99
N ILE A 60 -1.40 7.95 4.40
CA ILE A 60 -0.65 7.87 5.68
C ILE A 60 0.56 8.81 5.70
N PHE A 61 1.13 9.15 4.54
CA PHE A 61 2.20 10.15 4.46
C PHE A 61 1.75 11.54 4.95
N ARG A 62 0.46 11.89 4.81
CA ARG A 62 -0.08 13.17 5.30
C ARG A 62 -0.11 13.24 6.82
N PHE A 63 -0.23 12.11 7.50
CA PHE A 63 -0.07 12.04 8.96
C PHE A 63 1.37 12.37 9.37
N VAL A 64 2.36 11.83 8.64
CA VAL A 64 3.79 12.12 8.88
C VAL A 64 4.11 13.59 8.62
N GLN A 65 3.66 14.13 7.48
CA GLN A 65 3.86 15.54 7.11
C GLN A 65 3.27 16.48 8.17
N ALA A 66 2.03 16.22 8.61
CA ALA A 66 1.40 16.99 9.67
C ALA A 66 2.16 16.90 11.00
N GLY A 67 2.69 15.72 11.34
CA GLY A 67 3.55 15.53 12.51
C GLY A 67 4.84 16.35 12.45
N SER A 68 5.48 16.43 11.28
CA SER A 68 6.66 17.27 11.06
C SER A 68 6.35 18.76 11.22
N GLU A 69 5.24 19.23 10.66
CA GLU A 69 4.77 20.62 10.82
C GLU A 69 4.50 20.96 12.31
N VAL A 70 3.78 20.10 13.03
CA VAL A 70 3.51 20.29 14.47
C VAL A 70 4.81 20.26 15.28
N SER A 71 5.73 19.34 14.98
CA SER A 71 7.01 19.22 15.67
C SER A 71 7.88 20.48 15.53
N ALA A 72 7.89 21.07 14.34
CA ALA A 72 8.58 22.34 14.08
C ALA A 72 7.96 23.49 14.89
N LEU A 73 6.63 23.58 14.95
CA LEU A 73 5.92 24.59 15.75
C LEU A 73 6.19 24.45 17.26
N LEU A 74 6.43 23.22 17.73
CA LEU A 74 6.78 22.93 19.12
C LEU A 74 8.28 23.18 19.44
N GLY A 75 9.07 23.64 18.47
CA GLY A 75 10.49 23.92 18.65
C GLY A 75 11.36 22.67 18.87
N ARG A 76 10.89 21.48 18.45
CA ARG A 76 11.68 20.25 18.52
C ARG A 76 12.73 20.26 17.42
N MET A 77 13.95 19.82 17.73
CA MET A 77 14.99 19.64 16.71
C MET A 77 14.54 18.58 15.69
N PRO A 78 14.63 18.88 14.38
CA PRO A 78 14.29 17.92 13.35
C PRO A 78 15.31 16.77 13.31
N SER A 79 14.85 15.60 12.87
CA SER A 79 15.68 14.42 12.63
C SER A 79 16.11 14.34 11.16
N ALA A 80 16.51 13.16 10.69
CA ALA A 80 16.88 12.90 9.29
C ALA A 80 15.84 13.47 8.31
N VAL A 81 16.32 14.14 7.27
CA VAL A 81 15.52 14.69 6.16
C VAL A 81 14.45 15.72 6.61
N GLY A 82 14.50 16.20 7.86
CA GLY A 82 13.58 17.23 8.36
C GLY A 82 12.32 16.69 9.06
N TYR A 83 12.21 15.38 9.25
CA TYR A 83 11.07 14.77 9.96
C TYR A 83 11.12 14.98 11.47
N GLN A 84 9.98 14.80 12.14
CA GLN A 84 9.93 14.85 13.60
C GLN A 84 10.79 13.74 14.24
N PRO A 85 11.46 14.00 15.38
CA PRO A 85 12.24 12.98 16.09
C PRO A 85 11.36 11.86 16.66
N THR A 86 10.05 12.09 16.79
CA THR A 86 9.05 11.14 17.29
C THR A 86 8.39 10.31 16.19
N LEU A 87 8.88 10.36 14.95
CA LEU A 87 8.25 9.73 13.78
C LEU A 87 7.93 8.24 14.03
N SER A 88 8.93 7.46 14.43
CA SER A 88 8.76 6.02 14.64
C SER A 88 7.78 5.70 15.76
N THR A 89 7.82 6.45 16.87
CA THR A 89 6.90 6.26 17.99
C THR A 89 5.46 6.61 17.63
N GLU A 90 5.26 7.73 16.91
CA GLU A 90 3.93 8.18 16.47
C GLU A 90 3.34 7.25 15.41
N MET A 91 4.16 6.77 14.47
CA MET A 91 3.74 5.79 13.48
C MET A 91 3.38 4.46 14.16
N GLY A 92 4.24 3.94 15.03
CA GLY A 92 3.96 2.71 15.77
C GLY A 92 2.69 2.80 16.61
N ALA A 93 2.46 3.92 17.31
CA ALA A 93 1.25 4.12 18.09
C ALA A 93 -0.05 4.08 17.26
N LEU A 94 0.02 4.45 15.98
CA LEU A 94 -1.11 4.33 15.05
C LEU A 94 -1.21 2.92 14.47
N GLN A 95 -0.09 2.39 13.95
CA GLN A 95 -0.08 1.12 13.21
C GLN A 95 -0.35 -0.09 14.13
N GLU A 96 0.21 -0.14 15.34
CA GLU A 96 0.06 -1.29 16.24
C GLU A 96 -1.38 -1.48 16.74
N ARG A 97 -2.20 -0.42 16.68
CA ARG A 97 -3.63 -0.48 16.98
C ARG A 97 -4.45 -1.10 15.84
N ILE A 98 -3.92 -1.05 14.61
CA ILE A 98 -4.49 -1.68 13.43
C ILE A 98 -4.07 -3.15 13.45
N THR A 99 -4.83 -3.96 14.16
CA THR A 99 -4.52 -5.38 14.30
C THR A 99 -5.79 -6.22 14.44
N SER A 100 -5.62 -7.52 14.22
CA SER A 100 -6.65 -8.53 14.49
C SER A 100 -6.59 -8.99 15.93
N THR A 101 -7.75 -8.99 16.59
CA THR A 101 -7.91 -9.47 17.97
C THR A 101 -8.73 -10.76 17.99
N LYS A 102 -9.02 -11.28 19.19
CA LYS A 102 -9.92 -12.43 19.36
C LYS A 102 -11.39 -12.08 19.09
N GLU A 103 -11.75 -10.81 19.20
CA GLU A 103 -13.14 -10.35 19.09
C GLU A 103 -13.50 -9.89 17.67
N GLY A 104 -12.51 -9.50 16.86
CA GLY A 104 -12.70 -9.07 15.47
C GLY A 104 -11.39 -8.61 14.83
N SER A 105 -11.43 -8.27 13.54
CA SER A 105 -10.27 -7.81 12.79
C SER A 105 -10.42 -6.43 12.18
N ILE A 106 -9.31 -5.70 12.09
CA ILE A 106 -9.18 -4.52 11.24
C ILE A 106 -8.21 -4.88 10.12
N THR A 107 -8.69 -4.85 8.88
CA THR A 107 -7.86 -4.97 7.69
C THR A 107 -7.70 -3.58 7.10
N SER A 108 -6.50 -2.99 7.22
CA SER A 108 -6.25 -1.66 6.68
C SER A 108 -5.69 -1.69 5.27
N ILE A 109 -6.19 -0.80 4.42
CA ILE A 109 -5.60 -0.46 3.12
C ILE A 109 -5.14 0.99 3.22
N GLN A 110 -3.83 1.19 3.11
CA GLN A 110 -3.21 2.49 3.34
C GLN A 110 -2.49 2.94 2.07
N ALA A 111 -2.86 4.10 1.54
CA ALA A 111 -2.08 4.74 0.50
C ALA A 111 -0.83 5.34 1.13
N VAL A 112 0.35 5.04 0.58
CA VAL A 112 1.64 5.60 0.99
C VAL A 112 2.18 6.41 -0.17
N TYR A 113 2.33 7.72 0.03
CA TYR A 113 3.01 8.58 -0.94
C TYR A 113 4.52 8.49 -0.73
N VAL A 114 5.26 8.11 -1.77
CA VAL A 114 6.73 8.04 -1.74
C VAL A 114 7.28 9.34 -2.35
N PRO A 115 7.90 10.22 -1.55
CA PRO A 115 8.45 11.48 -2.06
C PRO A 115 9.61 11.19 -3.03
N ALA A 116 9.57 11.82 -4.21
CA ALA A 116 10.60 11.70 -5.25
C ALA A 116 10.93 10.25 -5.69
N ASP A 117 9.99 9.31 -5.53
CA ASP A 117 10.20 7.87 -5.77
C ASP A 117 11.34 7.25 -4.93
N ASP A 118 11.75 7.91 -3.84
CA ASP A 118 12.80 7.44 -2.94
C ASP A 118 12.23 6.59 -1.79
N LEU A 119 12.33 5.26 -1.93
CA LEU A 119 11.93 4.29 -0.91
C LEU A 119 12.82 4.33 0.35
N THR A 120 13.97 5.01 0.29
CA THR A 120 14.90 5.15 1.42
C THR A 120 14.56 6.33 2.33
N ASP A 121 13.59 7.17 1.94
CA ASP A 121 13.08 8.24 2.80
C ASP A 121 12.56 7.65 4.14
N PRO A 122 12.86 8.29 5.29
CA PRO A 122 12.44 7.80 6.60
C PRO A 122 10.94 7.54 6.76
N ALA A 123 10.08 8.30 6.09
CA ALA A 123 8.63 8.16 6.19
C ALA A 123 8.10 6.84 5.58
N PRO A 124 8.34 6.54 4.28
CA PRO A 124 7.97 5.24 3.72
C PRO A 124 8.74 4.09 4.40
N ALA A 125 10.03 4.25 4.69
CA ALA A 125 10.83 3.20 5.34
C ALA A 125 10.24 2.79 6.71
N THR A 126 9.85 3.76 7.54
CA THR A 126 9.20 3.49 8.83
C THR A 126 7.81 2.89 8.64
N THR A 127 7.06 3.35 7.65
CA THR A 127 5.70 2.84 7.37
C THR A 127 5.75 1.38 6.91
N PHE A 128 6.65 1.03 5.99
CA PHE A 128 6.78 -0.32 5.45
C PHE A 128 7.14 -1.36 6.50
N ALA A 129 7.87 -0.97 7.56
CA ALA A 129 8.18 -1.87 8.66
C ALA A 129 6.94 -2.40 9.40
N HIS A 130 5.79 -1.72 9.29
CA HIS A 130 4.52 -2.13 9.90
C HIS A 130 3.53 -2.79 8.94
N LEU A 131 3.83 -2.88 7.63
CA LEU A 131 2.89 -3.42 6.65
C LEU A 131 3.12 -4.92 6.39
N ASP A 132 2.06 -5.71 6.46
CA ASP A 132 2.08 -7.14 6.11
C ASP A 132 2.22 -7.39 4.60
N ALA A 133 1.75 -6.45 3.78
CA ALA A 133 1.83 -6.52 2.33
C ALA A 133 2.07 -5.13 1.75
N THR A 134 2.91 -5.07 0.72
CA THR A 134 3.21 -3.87 -0.05
C THR A 134 2.76 -4.07 -1.48
N THR A 135 1.91 -3.17 -1.98
CA THR A 135 1.51 -3.13 -3.38
C THR A 135 2.09 -1.87 -4.00
N VAL A 136 3.10 -2.04 -4.85
CA VAL A 136 3.80 -0.93 -5.50
C VAL A 136 3.12 -0.61 -6.82
N LEU A 137 2.79 0.66 -7.04
CA LEU A 137 2.20 1.14 -8.29
C LEU A 137 3.27 1.79 -9.16
N SER A 138 3.47 1.27 -10.38
CA SER A 138 4.51 1.72 -11.30
C SER A 138 3.96 2.65 -12.38
N ARG A 139 4.58 3.82 -12.54
CA ARG A 139 4.28 4.75 -13.66
C ARG A 139 4.59 4.12 -15.02
N GLY A 140 5.61 3.27 -15.09
CA GLY A 140 6.02 2.58 -16.32
C GLY A 140 4.99 1.54 -16.80
N LEU A 141 4.24 0.92 -15.88
CA LEU A 141 3.13 0.04 -16.25
C LEU A 141 1.90 0.85 -16.67
N ALA A 142 1.60 1.93 -15.96
CA ALA A 142 0.50 2.84 -16.32
C ALA A 142 0.69 3.47 -17.71
N SER A 143 1.91 3.86 -18.09
CA SER A 143 2.19 4.41 -19.42
C SER A 143 2.03 3.40 -20.56
N LYS A 144 2.10 2.09 -20.26
CA LYS A 144 1.78 1.00 -21.19
C LYS A 144 0.27 0.68 -21.26
N GLY A 145 -0.57 1.35 -20.46
CA GLY A 145 -2.01 1.14 -20.40
C GLY A 145 -2.46 -0.06 -19.57
N ILE A 146 -1.60 -0.56 -18.68
CA ILE A 146 -1.91 -1.68 -17.76
C ILE A 146 -2.54 -1.12 -16.48
N TYR A 147 -3.75 -1.57 -16.15
CA TYR A 147 -4.51 -1.11 -14.97
C TYR A 147 -5.21 -2.28 -14.28
N PRO A 148 -5.02 -2.50 -12.97
CA PRO A 148 -4.25 -1.68 -12.04
C PRO A 148 -2.73 -1.78 -12.30
N ALA A 149 -2.02 -0.65 -12.18
CA ALA A 149 -0.60 -0.55 -12.52
C ALA A 149 0.32 -1.14 -11.42
N VAL A 150 0.01 -2.33 -10.93
CA VAL A 150 0.73 -3.02 -9.85
C VAL A 150 2.01 -3.64 -10.40
N ASP A 151 3.15 -3.32 -9.80
CA ASP A 151 4.42 -3.98 -10.09
C ASP A 151 4.51 -5.32 -9.35
N PRO A 152 4.45 -6.48 -10.04
CA PRO A 152 4.44 -7.78 -9.39
C PRO A 152 5.81 -8.21 -8.83
N LEU A 153 6.90 -7.56 -9.25
CA LEU A 153 8.25 -7.85 -8.78
C LEU A 153 8.53 -7.08 -7.49
N ASP A 154 8.19 -5.79 -7.47
CA ASP A 154 8.42 -4.91 -6.31
C ASP A 154 7.34 -5.06 -5.21
N SER A 155 6.17 -5.64 -5.55
CA SER A 155 5.12 -5.94 -4.57
C SER A 155 5.40 -7.23 -3.79
N THR A 156 5.18 -7.17 -2.47
CA THR A 156 5.49 -8.28 -1.55
C THR A 156 4.38 -8.50 -0.53
N SER A 157 4.34 -9.71 0.05
CA SER A 157 3.43 -10.03 1.15
C SER A 157 4.06 -11.09 2.04
N THR A 158 3.94 -10.91 3.36
CA THR A 158 4.34 -11.91 4.36
C THR A 158 3.49 -13.19 4.26
N MET A 159 2.29 -13.11 3.68
CA MET A 159 1.37 -14.23 3.49
C MET A 159 1.78 -15.16 2.34
N LEU A 160 2.65 -14.73 1.43
CA LEU A 160 3.09 -15.54 0.29
C LEU A 160 4.11 -16.62 0.73
N GLN A 161 3.62 -17.61 1.48
CA GLN A 161 4.40 -18.73 2.00
C GLN A 161 3.61 -20.03 1.75
N PRO A 162 4.27 -21.16 1.40
CA PRO A 162 3.58 -22.42 1.10
C PRO A 162 2.66 -22.89 2.24
N ARG A 163 3.05 -22.65 3.49
CA ARG A 163 2.27 -23.03 4.69
C ARG A 163 0.97 -22.23 4.86
N ILE A 164 0.85 -21.07 4.21
CA ILE A 164 -0.32 -20.17 4.33
C ILE A 164 -1.20 -20.32 3.10
N VAL A 165 -0.63 -20.20 1.90
CA VAL A 165 -1.39 -20.17 0.63
C VAL A 165 -1.47 -21.53 -0.07
N GLY A 166 -0.75 -22.54 0.41
CA GLY A 166 -0.58 -23.83 -0.26
C GLY A 166 0.59 -23.84 -1.25
N GLU A 167 1.08 -25.03 -1.55
CA GLU A 167 2.25 -25.24 -2.42
C GLU A 167 1.97 -24.83 -3.87
N GLU A 168 0.81 -25.22 -4.41
CA GLU A 168 0.42 -24.88 -5.79
C GLU A 168 0.35 -23.37 -6.04
N HIS A 169 -0.27 -22.62 -5.13
CA HIS A 169 -0.35 -21.16 -5.24
C HIS A 169 1.04 -20.53 -5.13
N TYR A 170 1.83 -20.94 -4.13
CA TYR A 170 3.18 -20.42 -3.96
C TYR A 170 4.06 -20.68 -5.18
N GLU A 171 4.10 -21.92 -5.70
CA GLU A 171 4.87 -22.26 -6.88
C GLU A 171 4.43 -21.49 -8.11
N THR A 172 3.12 -21.33 -8.31
CA THR A 172 2.56 -20.59 -9.44
C THR A 172 2.99 -19.13 -9.37
N ALA A 173 2.89 -18.50 -8.19
CA ALA A 173 3.34 -17.13 -7.98
C ALA A 173 4.85 -16.97 -8.22
N GLN A 174 5.67 -17.91 -7.76
CA GLN A 174 7.11 -17.89 -7.98
C GLN A 174 7.47 -18.04 -9.46
N LYS A 175 6.82 -18.96 -10.20
CA LYS A 175 7.02 -19.14 -11.64
C LYS A 175 6.64 -17.89 -12.43
N VAL A 176 5.56 -17.21 -12.04
CA VAL A 176 5.16 -15.91 -12.61
C VAL A 176 6.24 -14.86 -12.36
N LYS A 177 6.70 -14.69 -11.11
CA LYS A 177 7.76 -13.73 -10.77
C LYS A 177 9.06 -14.02 -11.51
N GLN A 178 9.50 -15.28 -11.59
CA GLN A 178 10.71 -15.68 -12.33
C GLN A 178 10.60 -15.36 -13.82
N THR A 179 9.45 -15.63 -14.44
CA THR A 179 9.22 -15.33 -15.86
C THR A 179 9.29 -13.83 -16.13
N LEU A 180 8.69 -13.02 -15.25
CA LEU A 180 8.71 -11.56 -15.36
C LEU A 180 10.09 -10.96 -15.05
N GLN A 181 10.83 -11.52 -14.10
CA GLN A 181 12.20 -11.13 -13.78
C GLN A 181 13.12 -11.38 -14.98
N ARG A 182 13.05 -12.58 -15.57
CA ARG A 182 13.82 -12.92 -16.77
C ARG A 182 13.47 -12.00 -17.95
N TYR A 183 12.19 -11.65 -18.10
CA TYR A 183 11.77 -10.68 -19.11
C TYR A 183 12.37 -9.30 -18.87
N LYS A 184 12.43 -8.82 -17.62
CA LYS A 184 13.05 -7.53 -17.27
C LYS A 184 14.54 -7.51 -17.62
N GLU A 185 15.28 -8.58 -17.34
CA GLU A 185 16.70 -8.73 -17.72
C GLU A 185 16.91 -8.73 -19.23
N LEU A 186 16.00 -9.37 -19.98
CA LEU A 186 16.05 -9.42 -21.44
C LEU A 186 15.63 -8.09 -22.08
N GLN A 187 14.83 -7.27 -21.40
CA GLN A 187 14.33 -6.00 -21.94
C GLN A 187 15.48 -5.05 -22.29
N ASP A 188 16.49 -4.92 -21.43
CA ASP A 188 17.66 -4.08 -21.68
C ASP A 188 18.44 -4.54 -22.93
N ILE A 189 18.53 -5.86 -23.15
CA ILE A 189 19.19 -6.45 -24.32
C ILE A 189 18.35 -6.19 -25.58
N ILE A 190 17.03 -6.40 -25.49
CA ILE A 190 16.08 -6.19 -26.60
C ILE A 190 16.07 -4.74 -27.05
N ASP A 191 16.14 -3.80 -26.10
CA ASP A 191 16.12 -2.37 -26.40
C ASP A 191 17.40 -1.91 -27.12
N VAL A 192 18.52 -2.60 -26.94
CA VAL A 192 19.82 -2.28 -27.58
C VAL A 192 20.03 -3.05 -28.90
N LEU A 193 19.80 -4.37 -28.90
CA LEU A 193 20.15 -5.27 -30.01
C LEU A 193 18.95 -5.67 -30.87
N GLY A 194 17.73 -5.52 -30.36
CA GLY A 194 16.51 -6.01 -31.01
C GLY A 194 16.14 -7.44 -30.60
N LEU A 195 14.88 -7.82 -30.85
CA LEU A 195 14.32 -9.11 -30.43
C LEU A 195 14.91 -10.31 -31.18
N ASP A 196 15.42 -10.09 -32.40
CA ASP A 196 15.92 -11.16 -33.27
C ASP A 196 17.28 -11.72 -32.81
N GLU A 197 18.05 -10.92 -32.06
CA GLU A 197 19.35 -11.28 -31.48
C GLU A 197 19.23 -12.13 -30.20
N VAL A 198 18.00 -12.35 -29.73
CA VAL A 198 17.69 -13.13 -28.54
C VAL A 198 17.51 -14.60 -28.91
N SER A 199 17.97 -15.52 -28.05
CA SER A 199 17.82 -16.97 -28.25
C SER A 199 16.35 -17.38 -28.44
N GLU A 200 16.07 -18.49 -29.14
CA GLU A 200 14.68 -18.94 -29.33
C GLU A 200 13.95 -19.22 -28.00
N GLU A 201 14.67 -19.75 -27.01
CA GLU A 201 14.14 -20.01 -25.67
C GLU A 201 13.77 -18.72 -24.92
N ASP A 202 14.65 -17.72 -24.98
CA ASP A 202 14.39 -16.41 -24.39
C ASP A 202 13.26 -15.67 -25.13
N ARG A 203 13.15 -15.81 -26.46
CA ARG A 203 12.00 -15.30 -27.24
C ARG A 203 10.68 -15.91 -26.77
N LEU A 204 10.67 -17.21 -26.47
CA LEU A 204 9.50 -17.88 -25.91
C LEU A 204 9.18 -17.38 -24.50
N THR A 205 10.19 -17.08 -23.69
CA THR A 205 10.04 -16.48 -22.36
C THR A 205 9.44 -15.08 -22.44
N VAL A 206 9.94 -14.23 -23.34
CA VAL A 206 9.39 -12.88 -23.62
C VAL A 206 7.93 -12.96 -24.03
N ALA A 207 7.58 -13.91 -24.93
CA ALA A 207 6.21 -14.10 -25.37
C ALA A 207 5.27 -14.52 -24.22
N LYS A 208 5.73 -15.39 -23.31
CA LYS A 208 4.98 -15.77 -22.10
C LYS A 208 4.83 -14.58 -21.14
N ALA A 209 5.92 -13.86 -20.87
CA ALA A 209 5.93 -12.72 -19.97
C ALA A 209 4.96 -11.62 -20.43
N ARG A 210 4.95 -11.27 -21.72
CA ARG A 210 4.00 -10.29 -22.28
C ARG A 210 2.54 -10.73 -22.13
N LYS A 211 2.24 -12.02 -22.25
CA LYS A 211 0.89 -12.55 -22.00
C LYS A 211 0.51 -12.45 -20.52
N ILE A 212 1.43 -12.77 -19.62
CA ILE A 212 1.24 -12.63 -18.18
C ILE A 212 1.02 -11.17 -17.80
N GLU A 213 1.87 -10.24 -18.27
CA GLU A 213 1.79 -8.81 -17.98
C GLU A 213 0.41 -8.23 -18.38
N ARG A 214 -0.12 -8.64 -19.53
CA ARG A 214 -1.48 -8.27 -19.97
C ARG A 214 -2.60 -8.96 -19.21
N PHE A 215 -2.37 -10.18 -18.74
CA PHE A 215 -3.35 -10.93 -17.96
C PHE A 215 -3.51 -10.38 -16.52
N LEU A 216 -2.48 -9.69 -16.01
CA LEU A 216 -2.53 -9.00 -14.72
C LEU A 216 -3.22 -7.62 -14.78
N SER A 217 -3.62 -7.18 -15.97
CA SER A 217 -4.44 -5.97 -16.20
C SER A 217 -5.94 -6.26 -16.13
#